data_AF-A0A7L1EYU1-F1
#
_entry.id   AF-A0A7L1EYU1-F1
#
_cell.length_a   1.000
_cell.length_b   1.000
_cell.length_c   1.000
_cell.angle_alpha   90.00
_cell.angle_beta   90.00
_cell.angle_gamma   90.00
#
_symmetry.space_group_name_H-M   'P 1'
#
loop_
_entity.id
_entity.type
_entity.pdbx_description
1 polymer ?
#
loop_
_entity_poly.entity_id
_entity_poly.type
_entity_poly.pdbx_seq_one_letter_code
_entity_poly.pdbx_strand_id
1 'polypeptide(L)' 'SHSHKPQGHLQGLWRNELGSYMTLLTLNTAGTFLGSYHTVVAATNKVILVSPLQGTN' A
#
# COMPACT_ATOMS: atom_id res chain seq x y z
N SER A 1 0.85 -15.18 17.78
CA SER A 1 -0.44 -14.80 17.16
C SER A 1 -0.16 -14.44 15.71
N HIS A 2 -0.33 -15.39 14.77
CA HIS A 2 -0.15 -15.15 13.34
C HIS A 2 -1.53 -14.94 12.71
N SER A 3 -1.87 -13.68 12.46
CA SER A 3 -3.11 -13.29 11.78
C SER A 3 -3.02 -13.71 10.32
N HIS A 4 -3.70 -14.80 9.95
CA HIS A 4 -3.91 -15.18 8.56
C HIS A 4 -4.86 -14.14 7.94
N LYS A 5 -4.31 -13.14 7.24
CA LYS A 5 -5.12 -12.26 6.40
C LYS A 5 -5.77 -13.12 5.31
N PRO A 6 -7.09 -13.00 5.08
CA PRO A 6 -7.75 -13.75 4.01
C PRO A 6 -7.07 -13.47 2.67
N GLN A 7 -6.67 -14.54 1.98
CA GLN A 7 -6.03 -14.49 0.67
C GLN A 7 -6.97 -13.80 -0.31
N GLY A 8 -6.59 -12.61 -0.77
CA GLY A 8 -7.35 -11.78 -1.72
C GLY A 8 -7.84 -10.44 -1.19
N HIS A 9 -7.69 -10.14 0.11
CA HIS A 9 -8.07 -8.84 0.65
C HIS A 9 -6.88 -7.88 0.70
N LEU A 10 -6.80 -6.96 -0.26
CA LEU A 10 -5.75 -5.95 -0.35
C LEU A 10 -5.85 -4.87 0.74
N GLN A 11 -6.97 -4.74 1.43
CA GLN A 11 -7.16 -3.69 2.43
C GLN A 11 -6.20 -3.84 3.63
N GLY A 12 -5.69 -2.71 4.10
CA GLY A 12 -4.93 -2.59 5.33
C GLY A 12 -3.51 -2.07 5.14
N LEU A 13 -2.71 -2.22 6.18
CA LEU A 13 -1.31 -1.84 6.19
C LEU A 13 -0.43 -2.99 5.70
N TRP A 14 0.54 -2.65 4.86
CA TRP A 14 1.54 -3.53 4.29
C TRP A 14 2.92 -2.92 4.43
N ARG A 15 3.92 -3.78 4.59
CA ARG A 15 5.34 -3.43 4.58
C ARG A 15 6.06 -4.37 3.63
N ASN A 16 6.90 -3.83 2.76
CA ASN A 16 7.75 -4.66 1.89
C ASN A 16 9.12 -4.92 2.55
N GLU A 17 9.95 -5.74 1.90
CA GLU A 17 11.28 -6.13 2.41
C GLU A 17 12.26 -4.96 2.51
N LEU A 18 12.09 -3.94 1.65
CA LEU A 18 12.87 -2.71 1.71
C LEU A 18 12.47 -1.82 2.90
N GLY A 19 11.34 -2.12 3.54
CA GLY A 19 10.82 -1.39 4.69
C GLY A 19 9.83 -0.29 4.34
N SER A 20 9.46 -0.12 3.06
CA SER A 20 8.43 0.83 2.62
C SER A 20 7.06 0.41 3.13
N TYR A 21 6.21 1.41 3.41
CA TYR A 21 4.85 1.21 3.92
C TYR A 21 3.81 1.54 2.88
N MET A 22 2.73 0.78 2.89
CA MET A 22 1.58 0.97 2.01
C MET A 22 0.30 0.79 2.82
N THR A 23 -0.63 1.74 2.68
CA THR A 23 -1.98 1.62 3.23
C THR A 23 -2.95 1.53 2.07
N LEU A 24 -3.81 0.52 2.08
CA LEU A 24 -4.85 0.33 1.08
C LEU A 24 -6.24 0.37 1.70
N LEU A 25 -7.12 1.13 1.06
CA LEU A 25 -8.53 1.33 1.37
C LEU A 25 -9.34 0.82 0.17
N THR A 26 -10.07 -0.27 0.36
CA THR A 26 -11.02 -0.77 -0.63
C THR A 26 -12.22 0.19 -0.66
N LEU A 27 -12.58 0.70 -1.83
CA LEU A 27 -13.64 1.69 -1.95
C LEU A 27 -14.98 1.11 -2.39
N ASN A 28 -14.96 0.07 -3.22
CA ASN A 28 -16.20 -0.47 -3.80
C ASN A 28 -16.06 -1.94 -4.22
N THR A 29 -17.21 -2.57 -4.47
CA THR A 29 -17.32 -3.95 -4.99
C THR A 29 -16.81 -4.09 -6.43
N ALA A 30 -16.52 -2.98 -7.11
CA ALA A 30 -15.91 -2.95 -8.44
C ALA A 30 -14.38 -3.10 -8.39
N GLY A 31 -13.81 -3.44 -7.23
CA GLY A 31 -12.37 -3.73 -7.09
C GLY A 31 -11.48 -2.48 -7.08
N THR A 32 -12.04 -1.27 -7.05
CA THR A 32 -11.24 -0.04 -6.97
C THR A 32 -10.72 0.17 -5.56
N PHE A 33 -9.45 0.56 -5.45
CA PHE A 33 -8.82 0.92 -4.18
C PHE A 33 -8.08 2.25 -4.28
N LEU A 34 -8.07 2.96 -3.16
CA LEU A 34 -7.19 4.09 -2.91
C LEU A 34 -6.23 3.74 -1.78
N GLY A 35 -5.15 4.49 -1.70
CA GLY A 35 -4.17 4.26 -0.67
C GLY A 35 -3.09 5.32 -0.63
N SER A 36 -2.10 5.02 0.20
CA SER A 36 -0.88 5.80 0.29
C SER A 36 0.32 4.86 0.26
N TYR A 37 1.41 5.34 -0.33
CA TYR A 37 2.68 4.64 -0.36
C TYR A 37 3.77 5.57 0.18
N HIS A 38 4.51 5.08 1.17
CA HIS A 38 5.67 5.75 1.74
C HIS A 38 6.90 4.88 1.45
N THR A 39 7.65 5.25 0.43
CA THR A 39 8.91 4.58 0.11
C THR A 39 9.98 4.96 1.12
N VAL A 40 10.97 4.10 1.36
CA VAL A 40 12.17 4.45 2.14
C VAL A 40 13.42 4.56 1.26
N VAL A 41 13.30 4.22 -0.02
CA VAL A 41 14.36 4.33 -1.03
C VAL A 41 13.85 5.07 -2.26
N ALA A 42 14.72 5.84 -2.91
CA ALA A 42 14.42 6.54 -4.15
C ALA A 42 15.67 6.56 -5.05
N ALA A 43 15.47 6.47 -6.37
CA ALA A 43 16.55 6.63 -7.36
C ALA A 43 16.92 8.11 -7.61
N THR A 44 16.30 9.04 -6.88
CA THR A 44 16.51 10.48 -7.01
C THR A 44 16.96 11.05 -5.67
N ASN A 45 17.70 12.17 -5.69
CA ASN A 45 18.09 12.90 -4.48
C ASN A 45 16.98 13.80 -3.92
N LYS A 46 15.73 13.61 -4.34
CA LYS A 46 14.58 14.37 -3.84
C LYS A 46 14.13 13.83 -2.49
N VAL A 47 13.57 14.71 -1.67
CA VAL A 47 12.94 14.33 -0.40
C VAL A 47 11.80 13.35 -0.67
N ILE A 48 11.82 12.24 0.05
CA ILE A 48 10.76 11.24 0.03
C ILE A 48 9.56 11.80 0.77
N LEU A 49 8.40 11.76 0.11
CA LEU A 49 7.11 12.13 0.68
C LEU A 49 6.13 10.97 0.53
N VAL A 50 5.05 10.99 1.31
CA VAL A 50 3.94 10.06 1.13
C VAL A 50 3.23 10.39 -0.19
N SER A 51 3.06 9.39 -1.04
CA SER A 51 2.40 9.54 -2.34
C SER A 51 1.03 8.87 -2.32
N PRO A 52 0.00 9.48 -2.95
CA PRO A 52 -1.28 8.82 -3.15
C PRO A 52 -1.13 7.64 -4.11
N LEU A 53 -1.92 6.59 -3.89
CA LEU A 53 -2.00 5.41 -4.73
C LEU A 53 -3.45 5.14 -5.12
N GLN A 54 -3.66 4.75 -6.36
CA GLN A 54 -4.95 4.31 -6.89
C GLN A 54 -4.76 3.08 -7.77
N GLY A 55 -5.72 2.16 -7.77
CA GLY A 55 -5.69 1.00 -8.63
C GLY A 55 -7.01 0.24 -8.65
N THR A 56 -7.05 -0.82 -9.45
CA THR A 56 -8.20 -1.72 -9.63
C THR A 56 -7.71 -3.16 -9.54
N ASN A 57 -8.46 -4.00 -8.84
CA ASN A 57 -8.25 -5.46 -8.77
C ASN A 57 -8.91 -6.16 -9.96
#